data_AF-A0A0M0T7E3-F1
#
_entry.id   AF-A0A0M0T7E3-F1
#
_cell.length_a   1.000
_cell.length_b   1.000
_cell.length_c   1.000
_cell.angle_alpha   90.00
_cell.angle_beta   90.00
_cell.angle_gamma   90.00
#
_symmetry.space_group_name_H-M   'P 1'
#
loop_
_entity.id
_entity.type
_entity.pdbx_description
1 polymer ?
#
loop_
_entity_poly.entity_id
_entity_poly.type
_entity_poly.pdbx_seq_one_letter_code
_entity_poly.pdbx_strand_id
1 'polypeptide(L)' 'MRFLITRVTYHSEYDIEKGPVFGEKTIGMTVDVYTDQSERCQLETWVELPYSKELTLEEMENKAIEMAKEKLKTVLSQI' A
#
# COMPACT_ATOMS: atom_id res chain seq x y z
N MET A 1 -2.55 17.24 4.49
CA MET A 1 -2.83 15.85 4.07
C MET A 1 -2.54 14.91 5.21
N ARG A 2 -3.47 14.03 5.55
CA ARG A 2 -3.29 12.91 6.47
C ARG A 2 -3.42 11.60 5.69
N PHE A 3 -2.67 10.59 6.12
CA PHE A 3 -2.67 9.26 5.52
C PHE A 3 -3.10 8.27 6.59
N LEU A 4 -3.96 7.33 6.23
CA LEU A 4 -4.40 6.25 7.11
C LEU A 4 -4.30 4.94 6.36
N ILE A 5 -3.65 3.95 6.96
CA ILE A 5 -3.60 2.60 6.42
C ILE A 5 -4.81 1.86 6.95
N THR A 6 -5.78 1.59 6.08
CA THR A 6 -7.04 0.95 6.45
C THR A 6 -7.01 -0.56 6.25
N ARG A 7 -6.12 -1.05 5.38
CA ARG A 7 -6.01 -2.47 5.08
C ARG A 7 -4.58 -2.86 4.73
N VAL A 8 -4.16 -4.01 5.24
CA VAL A 8 -2.91 -4.70 4.88
C VAL A 8 -3.28 -6.11 4.43
N THR A 9 -2.87 -6.49 3.22
CA THR A 9 -3.17 -7.78 2.60
C THR A 9 -1.87 -8.44 2.20
N TYR A 10 -1.70 -9.71 2.55
CA TYR A 10 -0.56 -10.50 2.13
C TYR A 10 -0.95 -11.33 0.90
N HIS A 11 -0.26 -11.12 -0.22
CA HIS A 11 -0.49 -11.89 -1.43
C HIS A 11 0.47 -13.07 -1.47
N SER A 12 -0.07 -14.27 -1.34
CA SER A 12 0.62 -15.51 -1.71
C SER A 12 -0.06 -16.13 -2.91
N GLU A 13 0.70 -16.39 -3.96
CA GLU A 13 0.21 -17.16 -5.08
C GLU A 13 0.14 -18.65 -4.71
N TYR A 14 -0.96 -19.28 -5.06
CA TYR A 14 -1.13 -20.73 -4.95
C TYR A 14 -1.42 -21.26 -6.35
N ASP A 15 -0.49 -22.06 -6.87
CA ASP A 15 -0.66 -22.76 -8.14
C ASP A 15 -1.25 -24.13 -7.84
N ILE A 16 -2.37 -24.46 -8.50
CA ILE A 16 -3.12 -25.68 -8.22
C ILE A 16 -2.32 -26.94 -8.60
N GLU A 17 -1.43 -26.86 -9.58
CA GLU A 17 -0.60 -27.98 -10.04
C GLU A 17 0.72 -28.08 -9.28
N LYS A 18 1.27 -26.93 -8.83
CA LYS A 18 2.59 -26.86 -8.18
C LYS A 18 2.54 -26.66 -6.66
N GLY A 19 1.36 -26.45 -6.09
CA GLY A 19 1.18 -26.09 -4.69
C GLY A 19 1.50 -24.60 -4.43
N PRO A 20 1.85 -24.22 -3.19
CA PRO A 20 2.16 -22.82 -2.89
C PRO A 20 3.34 -22.34 -3.74
N VAL A 21 3.10 -21.35 -4.61
CA VAL A 21 4.15 -20.71 -5.40
C VAL A 21 4.68 -19.57 -4.57
N PHE A 22 5.86 -19.76 -4.01
CA PHE A 22 6.60 -18.69 -3.37
C PHE A 22 7.24 -17.81 -4.45
N GLY A 23 6.40 -17.09 -5.22
CA GLY A 23 6.83 -15.94 -6.01
C GLY A 23 7.35 -14.81 -5.10
N GLU A 24 7.72 -13.67 -5.69
CA GLU A 24 8.00 -12.47 -4.90
C GLU A 24 6.78 -12.16 -4.03
N LYS A 25 6.91 -12.44 -2.74
CA LYS A 25 5.84 -12.20 -1.77
C LYS A 25 5.62 -10.69 -1.72
N THR A 26 4.40 -10.24 -1.93
CA THR A 26 4.05 -8.82 -1.83
C THR A 26 3.06 -8.59 -0.70
N ILE A 27 3.22 -7.45 -0.03
CA ILE A 27 2.26 -6.89 0.91
C ILE A 27 1.56 -5.76 0.17
N GLY A 28 0.26 -5.92 -0.02
CA GLY A 28 -0.61 -4.88 -0.54
C GLY A 28 -1.22 -4.06 0.60
N MET A 29 -1.24 -2.74 0.47
CA MET A 29 -1.76 -1.84 1.48
C MET A 29 -2.72 -0.82 0.86
N THR A 30 -3.89 -0.66 1.47
CA THR A 30 -4.83 0.41 1.13
C THR A 30 -4.53 1.61 2.02
N VAL A 31 -4.31 2.76 1.38
CA VAL A 31 -4.00 4.03 2.04
C VAL A 31 -5.09 5.04 1.70
N ASP A 32 -5.81 5.46 2.73
CA ASP A 32 -6.81 6.52 2.67
C ASP A 32 -6.11 7.87 2.84
N VAL A 33 -6.45 8.82 1.98
CA VAL A 33 -5.84 10.16 1.96
C VAL A 33 -6.89 11.23 2.20
N TYR A 34 -6.69 11.95 3.30
CA TYR A 34 -7.53 13.06 3.72
C TYR A 34 -6.81 14.36 3.40
N THR A 35 -7.34 15.11 2.44
CA THR A 35 -6.77 16.35 1.93
C THR A 35 -7.18 17.56 2.78
N ASP A 36 -8.32 17.49 3.47
CA ASP A 36 -8.83 18.52 4.37
C ASP A 36 -9.02 17.99 5.81
N GLN A 37 -9.54 18.84 6.71
CA GLN A 37 -9.80 18.48 8.11
C GLN A 37 -11.13 17.74 8.30
N SER A 38 -11.96 17.65 7.27
CA SER A 38 -13.15 16.81 7.32
C SER A 38 -12.69 15.36 7.17
N GLU A 39 -13.23 14.46 7.99
CA GLU A 39 -12.94 13.02 7.91
C GLU A 39 -13.51 12.37 6.64
N ARG A 40 -13.88 13.18 5.64
CA ARG A 40 -14.29 12.71 4.32
C ARG A 40 -13.02 12.34 3.58
N CYS A 41 -12.78 11.02 3.47
CA CYS A 41 -11.73 10.49 2.62
C CYS A 41 -11.97 11.01 1.21
N GLN A 42 -11.02 11.76 0.65
CA GLN A 42 -11.17 12.29 -0.70
C GLN A 42 -10.56 11.34 -1.74
N LEU A 43 -9.59 10.50 -1.34
CA LEU A 43 -8.81 9.65 -2.25
C LEU A 43 -8.37 8.37 -1.52
N GLU A 44 -8.62 7.22 -2.13
CA GLU A 44 -8.07 5.92 -1.72
C GLU A 44 -6.99 5.51 -2.72
N THR A 45 -5.86 4.98 -2.25
CA THR A 45 -4.81 4.45 -3.12
C THR A 45 -4.29 3.10 -2.63
N TRP A 46 -3.92 2.26 -3.58
CA TRP A 46 -3.32 0.95 -3.33
C TRP A 46 -1.81 1.02 -3.57
N VAL A 47 -1.02 0.51 -2.62
CA VAL A 47 0.45 0.41 -2.73
C VAL A 47 0.90 -1.02 -2.45
N GLU A 48 1.96 -1.45 -3.13
CA GLU A 48 2.50 -2.79 -3.01
C GLU A 48 3.96 -2.71 -2.59
N LEU A 49 4.31 -3.47 -1.56
CA LEU A 49 5.66 -3.54 -1.00
C LEU A 49 6.18 -4.98 -1.13
N PRO A 50 7.47 -5.17 -1.43
CA PRO A 50 8.08 -6.49 -1.31
C PRO A 50 8.04 -6.93 0.17
N TYR A 51 7.56 -8.14 0.39
CA TYR A 51 7.54 -8.74 1.72
C TYR A 51 8.97 -9.00 2.18
N SER A 52 9.27 -8.56 3.40
CA SER A 52 10.47 -8.97 4.13
C SER A 52 10.06 -9.40 5.53
N LYS A 53 10.68 -10.47 6.04
CA LYS A 53 10.52 -10.89 7.44
C LYS A 53 11.10 -9.88 8.41
N GLU A 54 12.00 -9.02 7.93
CA GLU A 54 12.68 -8.00 8.72
C GLU A 54 11.92 -6.66 8.72
N LEU A 55 10.90 -6.49 7.86
CA LEU A 55 10.13 -5.25 7.82
C LEU A 55 9.26 -5.14 9.07
N THR A 56 9.45 -4.07 9.82
CA THR A 56 8.58 -3.70 10.93
C THR A 56 7.28 -3.06 10.41
N LEU A 57 6.24 -3.06 11.25
CA LEU A 57 4.97 -2.37 10.94
C LEU A 57 5.18 -0.88 10.68
N GLU A 58 6.05 -0.23 11.44
CA GLU A 58 6.39 1.19 11.28
C GLU A 58 7.09 1.46 9.94
N GLU A 59 8.02 0.59 9.52
CA GLU A 59 8.67 0.71 8.21
C GLU A 59 7.70 0.44 7.05
N MET A 60 6.80 -0.54 7.21
CA MET A 60 5.73 -0.79 6.23
C MET A 60 4.85 0.45 6.09
N GLU A 61 4.45 1.05 7.21
CA GLU A 61 3.63 2.26 7.22
C GLU A 61 4.34 3.43 6.53
N ASN A 62 5.58 3.72 6.92
CA ASN A 62 6.35 4.81 6.34
C ASN A 62 6.55 4.63 4.83
N LYS A 63 6.90 3.42 4.38
CA LYS A 63 7.07 3.14 2.95
C LYS A 63 5.75 3.26 2.18
N ALA A 64 4.65 2.73 2.73
CA ALA A 64 3.33 2.83 2.11
C ALA A 64 2.88 4.28 1.94
N ILE A 65 3.09 5.11 2.96
CA ILE A 65 2.77 6.54 2.93
C ILE A 65 3.62 7.28 1.89
N GLU A 66 4.94 7.02 1.83
CA GLU A 66 5.81 7.65 0.82
C GLU A 66 5.40 7.26 -0.60
N MET A 67 5.11 5.98 -0.85
CA MET A 67 4.61 5.53 -2.16
C MET A 67 3.26 6.16 -2.52
N ALA A 68 2.35 6.30 -1.54
CA ALA A 68 1.07 6.97 -1.74
C ALA A 68 1.27 8.45 -2.11
N LYS A 69 2.19 9.16 -1.44
CA LYS A 69 2.55 10.55 -1.78
C LYS A 69 3.11 10.66 -3.19
N GLU A 70 4.02 9.77 -3.58
CA GLU A 70 4.59 9.76 -4.93
C GLU A 70 3.52 9.54 -6.00
N LYS A 71 2.66 8.53 -5.82
CA LYS A 71 1.53 8.29 -6.74
C LYS A 71 0.62 9.51 -6.87
N LEU A 72 0.29 10.17 -5.76
CA LEU A 72 -0.53 11.38 -5.78
C LEU A 72 0.15 12.55 -6.48
N LYS A 73 1.46 12.76 -6.28
CA LYS A 73 2.23 13.78 -7.01
C LYS A 73 2.18 13.53 -8.51
N THR A 74 2.38 12.28 -8.95
CA THR A 74 2.30 11.92 -10.37
C THR A 74 0.93 12.23 -10.95
N VAL A 75 -0.15 11.84 -10.27
CA VAL A 75 -1.53 12.09 -10.72
C VAL A 75 -1.83 13.59 -10.78
N LEU A 76 -1.44 14.37 -9.76
CA LEU A 76 -1.68 15.82 -9.73
C LEU A 76 -0.84 16.59 -10.75
N SER A 77 0.36 16.10 -11.11
CA SER A 77 1.19 16.73 -12.15
C SER A 77 0.72 16.49 -13.59
N GLN A 78 -0.24 15.57 -13.77
CA GLN A 78 -0.81 15.23 -15.08
C GLN A 78 -2.12 15.99 -15.37
N ILE A 79 -2.59 16.81 -14.42
CA ILE A 79 -3.80 17.65 -14.51
C ILE A 79 -3.38 19.11 -14.67
#